data_AF-A0A2V6HI66-F1
#
_entry.id   AF-A0A2V6HI66-F1
#
_cell.length_a   1.000
_cell.length_b   1.000
_cell.length_c   1.000
_cell.angle_alpha   90.00
_cell.angle_beta   90.00
_cell.angle_gamma   90.00
#
_symmetry.space_group_name_H-M   'P 1'
#
loop_
_entity.id
_entity.type
_entity.pdbx_description
1 polymer ?
#
loop_
_entity_poly.entity_id
_entity_poly.type
_entity_poly.pdbx_seq_one_letter_code
_entity_poly.pdbx_strand_id
1 'polypeptide(L)'
;MNWANRLTLSRLVLTVLFVLALNCSWPYARTSALLIFLIAGLTDFIDGEIARRYGFITNFGKLMDPLVDKIMMAAAFISLVPLKAVPAWAATTVVARDFLITGLRLMASAKGRVLPADRLGKQKTSWQIITVIFFLTLFSIAELQHATETAAWWLRARDEAGPVLVWITVALTIYSGLGLTWQNRELIAPDQ
;
A
#
# COMPACT_ATOMS: atom_id res chain seq x y z
N MET A 1 26.75 7.02 1.98
CA MET A 1 25.34 6.55 2.01
C MET A 1 24.72 6.86 0.66
N ASN A 2 24.39 5.85 -0.13
CA ASN A 2 23.92 6.02 -1.52
C ASN A 2 22.55 6.69 -1.56
N TRP A 3 22.27 7.42 -2.66
CA TRP A 3 21.01 8.12 -2.91
C TRP A 3 19.79 7.21 -2.76
N ALA A 4 19.86 5.99 -3.29
CA ALA A 4 18.82 4.96 -3.12
C ALA A 4 18.48 4.71 -1.64
N ASN A 5 19.48 4.62 -0.76
CA ASN A 5 19.25 4.32 0.65
C ASN A 5 18.59 5.48 1.41
N ARG A 6 18.87 6.72 1.00
CA ARG A 6 18.23 7.91 1.58
C ARG A 6 16.74 7.97 1.22
N LEU A 7 16.38 7.46 0.05
CA LEU A 7 15.00 7.42 -0.44
C LEU A 7 14.17 6.36 0.28
N THR A 8 14.72 5.16 0.43
CA THR A 8 14.06 4.10 1.19
C THR A 8 13.83 4.54 2.65
N LEU A 9 14.83 5.23 3.23
CA LEU A 9 14.74 5.77 4.59
C LEU A 9 13.75 6.94 4.70
N SER A 10 13.73 7.86 3.73
CA SER A 10 12.78 8.98 3.73
C SER A 10 11.33 8.48 3.64
N ARG A 11 11.06 7.44 2.83
CA ARG A 11 9.73 6.82 2.74
C ARG A 11 9.30 6.17 4.05
N LEU A 12 10.22 5.51 4.75
CA LEU A 12 9.93 4.94 6.06
C LEU A 12 9.54 6.04 7.05
N VAL A 13 10.28 7.15 7.06
CA VAL A 13 9.96 8.32 7.88
C VAL A 13 8.60 8.91 7.51
N LEU A 14 8.32 9.11 6.22
CA LEU A 14 7.02 9.60 5.73
C LEU A 14 5.87 8.65 6.12
N THR A 15 6.10 7.34 6.10
CA THR A 15 5.11 6.35 6.54
C THR A 15 4.78 6.51 8.02
N VAL A 16 5.79 6.69 8.87
CA VAL A 16 5.59 6.95 10.31
C VAL A 16 4.84 8.26 10.52
N LEU A 17 5.24 9.33 9.84
CA LEU A 17 4.57 10.63 9.91
C LEU A 17 3.11 10.54 9.44
N PHE A 18 2.83 9.76 8.40
CA PHE A 18 1.48 9.50 7.91
C PHE A 18 0.62 8.83 8.99
N VAL A 19 1.13 7.76 9.63
CA VAL A 19 0.40 7.05 10.69
C VAL A 19 0.12 7.97 11.88
N LEU A 20 1.12 8.76 12.29
CA LEU A 20 0.97 9.73 13.36
C LEU A 20 -0.06 10.81 13.02
N ALA A 21 0.01 11.36 11.81
CA ALA A 21 -0.94 12.36 11.34
C ALA A 21 -2.37 11.83 11.32
N LEU A 22 -2.59 10.58 10.90
CA LEU A 22 -3.93 9.99 10.82
C LEU A 22 -4.54 9.65 12.19
N ASN A 23 -3.70 9.29 13.17
CA ASN A 23 -4.14 8.91 14.51
C ASN A 23 -4.20 10.07 15.51
N CYS A 24 -3.55 11.19 15.22
CA CYS A 24 -3.55 12.36 16.09
C CYS A 24 -4.85 13.17 15.90
N SER A 25 -5.32 13.80 16.98
CA SER A 25 -6.63 14.50 17.03
C SER A 25 -6.54 16.02 16.81
N TRP A 26 -5.41 16.52 16.32
CA TRP A 26 -5.23 17.93 15.93
C TRP A 26 -6.11 18.34 14.72
N PRO A 27 -6.45 19.63 14.57
CA PRO A 27 -7.14 20.11 13.37
C PRO A 27 -6.33 19.81 12.11
N TYR A 28 -7.00 19.38 11.03
CA TYR A 28 -6.38 19.05 9.73
C TYR A 28 -5.43 17.83 9.74
N ALA A 29 -5.57 16.94 10.73
CA ALA A 29 -4.83 15.69 10.86
C ALA A 29 -4.92 14.82 9.61
N ARG A 30 -6.16 14.61 9.15
CA ARG A 30 -6.50 13.66 8.08
C ARG A 30 -6.15 14.25 6.73
N THR A 31 -6.35 15.57 6.56
CA THR A 31 -5.86 16.30 5.39
C THR A 31 -4.33 16.22 5.30
N SER A 32 -3.62 16.40 6.41
CA SER A 32 -2.15 16.28 6.45
C SER A 32 -1.70 14.85 6.14
N ALA A 33 -2.39 13.83 6.68
CA ALA A 33 -2.11 12.43 6.37
C ALA A 33 -2.29 12.13 4.87
N LEU A 34 -3.35 12.64 4.24
CA LEU A 34 -3.56 12.52 2.79
C LEU A 34 -2.41 13.14 1.99
N LEU A 35 -1.98 14.35 2.35
CA LEU A 35 -0.88 15.03 1.67
C LEU A 35 0.43 14.26 1.82
N ILE A 36 0.74 13.78 3.04
CA ILE A 36 1.94 12.98 3.30
C ILE A 36 1.91 11.69 2.46
N PHE A 37 0.77 11.01 2.39
CA PHE A 37 0.63 9.78 1.61
C PHE A 37 0.84 10.04 0.10
N LEU A 38 0.25 11.12 -0.43
CA LEU A 38 0.44 11.51 -1.83
C LEU A 38 1.89 11.88 -2.13
N ILE A 39 2.52 12.68 -1.27
CA ILE A 39 3.93 13.06 -1.42
C ILE A 39 4.81 11.81 -1.38
N ALA A 40 4.59 10.91 -0.42
CA ALA A 40 5.36 9.66 -0.29
C ALA A 40 5.26 8.78 -1.54
N GLY A 41 4.06 8.66 -2.13
CA GLY A 41 3.84 7.92 -3.37
C GLY A 41 4.46 8.59 -4.59
N LEU A 42 4.40 9.92 -4.67
CA LEU A 42 4.97 10.69 -5.78
C LEU A 42 6.51 10.65 -5.76
N THR A 43 7.11 10.76 -4.57
CA THR A 43 8.55 10.62 -4.35
C THR A 43 9.04 9.24 -4.81
N ASP A 44 8.30 8.14 -4.53
CA ASP A 44 8.66 6.81 -5.05
C ASP A 44 8.67 6.74 -6.59
N PHE A 45 7.66 7.33 -7.23
CA PHE A 45 7.56 7.30 -8.69
C PHE A 45 8.70 8.09 -9.37
N ILE A 46 8.95 9.31 -8.90
CA ILE A 46 9.98 10.19 -9.47
C ILE A 46 11.37 9.60 -9.22
N ASP A 47 11.65 9.18 -7.99
CA ASP A 47 12.98 8.71 -7.63
C ASP A 47 13.26 7.28 -8.13
N GLY A 48 12.24 6.45 -8.32
CA GLY A 48 12.36 5.14 -8.96
C GLY A 48 12.77 5.25 -10.44
N GLU A 49 12.29 6.28 -11.15
CA GLU A 49 12.68 6.57 -12.53
C GLU A 49 14.12 7.12 -12.60
N ILE A 50 14.49 8.01 -11.66
CA ILE A 50 15.85 8.53 -11.54
C ILE A 50 16.83 7.40 -11.19
N ALA A 51 16.53 6.57 -10.20
CA ALA A 51 17.41 5.46 -9.79
C ALA A 51 17.65 4.44 -10.91
N ARG A 52 16.63 4.16 -11.75
CA ARG A 52 16.78 3.31 -12.94
C ARG A 52 17.69 3.91 -14.00
N ARG A 53 17.66 5.24 -14.17
CA ARG A 53 18.48 5.95 -15.16
C ARG A 53 19.95 6.08 -14.74
N TYR A 54 20.22 6.22 -13.44
CA TYR A 54 21.58 6.45 -12.94
C TYR A 54 22.30 5.18 -12.46
N GLY A 55 21.66 4.00 -12.45
CA GLY A 55 22.34 2.71 -12.27
C GLY A 55 22.95 2.45 -10.88
N PHE A 56 22.74 3.32 -9.89
CA PHE A 56 23.28 3.19 -8.54
C PHE A 56 22.43 2.25 -7.68
N ILE A 57 22.48 0.95 -8.00
CA ILE A 57 21.68 -0.05 -7.31
C ILE A 57 22.53 -0.77 -6.25
N THR A 58 22.23 -0.55 -4.98
CA THR A 58 22.85 -1.32 -3.88
C THR A 58 22.06 -2.58 -3.58
N ASN A 59 22.74 -3.65 -3.11
CA ASN A 59 22.07 -4.88 -2.68
C ASN A 59 21.08 -4.62 -1.53
N PHE A 60 21.38 -3.67 -0.64
CA PHE A 60 20.49 -3.27 0.44
C PHE A 60 19.22 -2.58 -0.08
N GLY A 61 19.37 -1.59 -0.97
CA GLY A 61 18.23 -0.89 -1.58
C GLY A 61 17.31 -1.83 -2.36
N LYS A 62 17.85 -2.78 -3.14
CA LYS A 62 17.05 -3.80 -3.86
C LYS A 62 16.11 -4.59 -2.95
N LEU A 63 16.53 -4.85 -1.71
CA LEU A 63 15.77 -5.65 -0.76
C LEU A 63 14.83 -4.79 0.09
N MET A 64 15.25 -3.58 0.45
CA MET A 64 14.46 -2.66 1.25
C MET A 64 13.37 -1.94 0.47
N ASP A 65 13.59 -1.60 -0.81
CA ASP A 65 12.60 -0.85 -1.59
C ASP A 65 11.25 -1.58 -1.71
N PRO A 66 11.20 -2.88 -2.05
CA PRO A 66 9.94 -3.63 -2.07
C PRO A 66 9.34 -3.81 -0.68
N LEU A 67 10.18 -3.87 0.37
CA LEU A 67 9.71 -4.06 1.74
C LEU A 67 9.04 -2.79 2.26
N VAL A 68 9.68 -1.62 2.11
CA VAL A 68 9.13 -0.35 2.57
C VAL A 68 7.88 0.05 1.79
N ASP A 69 7.80 -0.27 0.49
CA ASP A 69 6.55 -0.13 -0.29
C ASP A 69 5.38 -0.88 0.37
N LYS A 70 5.60 -2.14 0.80
CA LYS A 70 4.56 -2.93 1.48
C LYS A 70 4.27 -2.46 2.90
N ILE A 71 5.28 -1.96 3.62
CA ILE A 71 5.08 -1.37 4.95
C ILE A 71 4.18 -0.13 4.85
N MET A 72 4.40 0.75 3.87
CA MET A 72 3.58 1.94 3.68
C MET A 72 2.12 1.59 3.40
N MET A 73 1.87 0.66 2.48
CA MET A 73 0.51 0.20 2.18
C MET A 73 -0.13 -0.52 3.36
N ALA A 74 0.61 -1.34 4.09
CA ALA A 74 0.10 -2.00 5.29
C ALA A 74 -0.24 -1.01 6.40
N ALA A 75 0.62 -0.03 6.64
CA ALA A 75 0.38 1.04 7.59
C ALA A 75 -0.90 1.83 7.24
N ALA A 76 -1.14 2.10 5.95
CA ALA A 76 -2.38 2.72 5.49
C ALA A 76 -3.61 1.87 5.77
N PHE A 77 -3.62 0.59 5.38
CA PHE A 77 -4.76 -0.30 5.64
C PHE A 77 -5.03 -0.48 7.13
N ILE A 78 -3.99 -0.67 7.94
CA ILE A 78 -4.10 -0.84 9.39
C ILE A 78 -4.64 0.44 10.03
N SER A 79 -4.18 1.61 9.61
CA SER A 79 -4.64 2.89 10.17
C SER A 79 -6.08 3.24 9.77
N LEU A 80 -6.62 2.62 8.71
CA LEU A 80 -8.03 2.74 8.31
C LEU A 80 -8.98 1.85 9.12
N VAL A 81 -8.48 0.84 9.84
CA VAL A 81 -9.27 -0.05 10.71
C VAL A 81 -9.92 0.68 11.88
N PRO A 82 -9.19 1.45 12.73
CA PRO A 82 -9.80 2.15 13.86
C PRO A 82 -10.80 3.22 13.40
N LEU A 83 -10.64 3.74 12.18
CA LEU A 83 -11.57 4.69 11.56
C LEU A 83 -12.85 4.02 11.03
N LYS A 84 -13.00 2.69 11.17
CA LYS A 84 -14.10 1.88 10.66
C LYS A 84 -14.34 2.11 9.16
N ALA A 85 -13.26 2.33 8.40
CA ALA A 85 -13.30 2.43 6.93
C ALA A 85 -13.06 1.07 6.27
N VAL A 86 -12.16 0.28 6.84
CA VAL A 86 -11.85 -1.07 6.38
C VAL A 86 -12.02 -2.04 7.56
N PRO A 87 -12.76 -3.14 7.41
CA PRO A 87 -12.86 -4.14 8.47
C PRO A 87 -11.50 -4.83 8.69
N ALA A 88 -11.19 -5.14 9.95
CA ALA A 88 -9.89 -5.68 10.34
C ALA A 88 -9.50 -6.93 9.55
N TRP A 89 -10.45 -7.84 9.30
CA TRP A 89 -10.21 -9.06 8.53
C TRP A 89 -9.73 -8.77 7.10
N ALA A 90 -10.26 -7.73 6.45
CA ALA A 90 -9.88 -7.35 5.09
C ALA A 90 -8.48 -6.75 5.07
N ALA A 91 -8.18 -5.83 6.00
CA ALA A 91 -6.85 -5.25 6.16
C ALA A 91 -5.80 -6.34 6.43
N THR A 92 -6.06 -7.25 7.37
CA THR A 92 -5.16 -8.37 7.68
C THR A 92 -4.96 -9.28 6.47
N THR A 93 -6.01 -9.64 5.74
CA THR A 93 -5.90 -10.49 4.54
C THR A 93 -5.02 -9.83 3.47
N VAL A 94 -5.23 -8.53 3.24
CA VAL A 94 -4.48 -7.76 2.26
C VAL A 94 -2.99 -7.71 2.63
N VAL A 95 -2.69 -7.35 3.89
CA VAL A 95 -1.33 -7.23 4.40
C VAL A 95 -0.62 -8.59 4.41
N ALA A 96 -1.24 -9.62 4.99
CA ALA A 96 -0.65 -10.94 5.08
C ALA A 96 -0.28 -11.48 3.69
N ARG A 97 -1.21 -11.39 2.73
CA ARG A 97 -0.96 -11.85 1.36
C ARG A 97 0.19 -11.08 0.70
N ASP A 98 0.24 -9.76 0.85
CA ASP A 98 1.29 -8.96 0.19
C ASP A 98 2.68 -9.19 0.76
N PHE A 99 2.77 -9.35 2.08
CA PHE A 99 4.04 -9.72 2.71
C PHE A 99 4.47 -11.13 2.32
N LEU A 100 3.55 -12.10 2.25
CA LEU A 100 3.85 -13.47 1.82
C LEU A 100 4.43 -13.49 0.40
N ILE A 101 3.76 -12.85 -0.55
CA ILE A 101 4.21 -12.87 -1.96
C ILE A 101 5.48 -12.06 -2.17
N THR A 102 5.63 -10.94 -1.47
CA THR A 102 6.88 -10.16 -1.52
C THR A 102 8.03 -10.97 -0.92
N GLY A 103 7.82 -11.65 0.21
CA GLY A 103 8.80 -12.54 0.83
C GLY A 103 9.20 -13.71 -0.09
N LEU A 104 8.23 -14.38 -0.71
CA LEU A 104 8.49 -15.44 -1.70
C LEU A 104 9.32 -14.92 -2.88
N ARG A 105 9.00 -13.72 -3.38
CA ARG A 105 9.76 -13.08 -4.48
C ARG A 105 11.19 -12.76 -4.08
N LEU A 106 11.40 -12.22 -2.88
CA LEU A 106 12.73 -11.93 -2.36
C LEU A 106 13.55 -13.22 -2.19
N MET A 107 12.94 -14.28 -1.65
CA MET A 107 13.59 -15.58 -1.48
C MET A 107 13.96 -16.23 -2.83
N ALA A 108 13.07 -16.21 -3.82
CA ALA A 108 13.36 -16.74 -5.14
C ALA A 108 14.49 -15.95 -5.83
N SER A 109 14.45 -14.62 -5.73
CA SER A 109 15.49 -13.74 -6.26
C SER A 109 16.85 -13.99 -5.61
N ALA A 110 16.89 -14.30 -4.31
CA ALA A 110 18.12 -14.66 -3.60
C ALA A 110 18.69 -16.01 -4.08
N LYS A 111 17.83 -16.94 -4.53
CA LYS A 111 18.22 -18.23 -5.11
C LYS A 111 18.46 -18.18 -6.62
N GLY A 112 18.50 -16.99 -7.23
CA GLY A 112 18.73 -16.82 -8.67
C GLY A 112 17.54 -17.18 -9.57
N ARG A 113 16.36 -17.49 -9.01
CA ARG A 113 15.14 -17.73 -9.78
C ARG A 113 14.30 -16.44 -9.81
N VAL A 114 14.09 -15.90 -11.00
CA VAL A 114 13.25 -14.69 -11.16
C VAL A 114 11.79 -15.14 -11.25
N LEU A 115 11.02 -14.89 -10.19
CA LEU A 115 9.57 -15.01 -10.24
C LEU A 115 9.02 -13.91 -11.15
N PRO A 116 8.44 -14.23 -12.32
CA PRO A 116 7.95 -13.22 -13.24
C PRO A 116 6.84 -12.39 -12.58
N ALA A 117 6.92 -11.07 -12.76
CA ALA A 117 5.91 -10.15 -12.26
C ALA A 117 4.68 -10.22 -13.17
N ASP A 118 3.63 -10.91 -12.73
CA ASP A 118 2.39 -11.02 -13.50
C ASP A 118 1.65 -9.66 -13.59
N ARG A 119 1.00 -9.39 -14.73
CA ARG A 119 0.19 -8.17 -14.98
C ARG A 119 -0.88 -7.96 -13.91
N LEU A 120 -1.36 -9.05 -13.32
CA LEU A 120 -2.31 -9.08 -12.20
C LEU A 120 -1.78 -8.36 -10.95
N GLY A 121 -0.46 -8.40 -10.72
CA GLY A 121 0.16 -7.71 -9.59
C GLY A 121 0.09 -6.19 -9.70
N LYS A 122 0.23 -5.64 -10.91
CA LYS A 122 0.13 -4.18 -11.16
C LYS A 122 -1.28 -3.66 -10.95
N GLN A 123 -2.28 -4.38 -11.48
CA GLN A 123 -3.68 -3.99 -11.33
C GLN A 123 -4.07 -3.96 -9.85
N LYS A 124 -3.67 -4.98 -9.08
CA LYS A 124 -3.92 -5.04 -7.64
C LYS A 124 -3.39 -3.79 -6.91
N THR A 125 -2.12 -3.44 -7.11
CA THR A 125 -1.50 -2.31 -6.40
C THR A 125 -2.17 -0.99 -6.72
N SER A 126 -2.59 -0.78 -7.98
CA SER A 126 -3.36 0.42 -8.35
C SER A 126 -4.68 0.50 -7.59
N TRP A 127 -5.44 -0.60 -7.50
CA TRP A 127 -6.70 -0.64 -6.76
C TRP A 127 -6.53 -0.41 -5.26
N GLN A 128 -5.47 -0.93 -4.66
CA GLN A 128 -5.16 -0.67 -3.25
C GLN A 128 -4.86 0.81 -2.98
N ILE A 129 -4.03 1.43 -3.83
CA ILE A 129 -3.68 2.85 -3.72
C ILE A 129 -4.94 3.71 -3.89
N ILE A 130 -5.77 3.40 -4.89
CA ILE A 130 -7.05 4.09 -5.12
C ILE A 130 -7.95 4.00 -3.88
N THR A 131 -8.06 2.81 -3.28
CA THR A 131 -8.89 2.60 -2.08
C THR A 131 -8.40 3.42 -0.91
N VAL A 132 -7.08 3.45 -0.67
CA VAL A 132 -6.49 4.27 0.40
C VAL A 132 -6.74 5.76 0.15
N ILE A 133 -6.45 6.25 -1.05
CA ILE A 133 -6.65 7.67 -1.41
C ILE A 133 -8.13 8.05 -1.29
N PHE A 134 -9.05 7.19 -1.73
CA PHE A 134 -10.49 7.42 -1.63
C PHE A 134 -10.91 7.63 -0.17
N PHE A 135 -10.53 6.72 0.73
CA PHE A 135 -10.86 6.86 2.16
C PHE A 135 -10.19 8.09 2.79
N LEU A 136 -8.91 8.34 2.51
CA LEU A 136 -8.21 9.52 3.05
C LEU A 136 -8.85 10.83 2.55
N THR A 137 -9.29 10.88 1.30
CA THR A 137 -9.99 12.05 0.74
C THR A 137 -11.34 12.25 1.42
N LEU A 138 -12.10 11.18 1.62
CA LEU A 138 -13.38 11.21 2.30
C LEU A 138 -13.25 11.66 3.76
N PHE A 139 -12.17 11.27 4.45
CA PHE A 139 -11.84 11.76 5.79
C PHE A 139 -11.38 13.21 5.81
N SER A 140 -10.59 13.64 4.82
CA SER A 140 -10.13 15.03 4.68
C SER A 140 -11.30 15.99 4.43
N ILE A 141 -12.24 15.64 3.54
CA ILE A 141 -13.42 16.48 3.26
C ILE A 141 -14.30 16.62 4.52
N ALA A 142 -14.51 15.53 5.26
CA ALA A 142 -15.27 15.57 6.52
C ALA A 142 -14.60 16.43 7.60
N GLU A 143 -13.28 16.48 7.63
CA GLU A 143 -12.51 17.32 8.55
C GLU A 143 -12.56 18.80 8.16
N LEU A 144 -12.44 19.12 6.87
CA LEU A 144 -12.52 20.49 6.35
C LEU A 144 -13.92 21.10 6.49
N GLN A 145 -14.99 20.31 6.35
CA GLN A 145 -16.37 20.80 6.38
C GLN A 145 -16.96 21.02 7.79
N HIS A 146 -16.15 20.96 8.86
CA HIS A 146 -16.50 21.34 10.24
C HIS A 146 -17.99 21.18 10.58
N ALA A 147 -18.47 19.93 10.64
CA ALA A 147 -19.73 19.56 11.28
C ALA A 147 -20.98 20.39 10.90
N THR A 148 -21.16 20.80 9.64
CA THR A 148 -22.49 21.23 9.20
C THR A 148 -23.32 19.98 8.88
N GLU A 149 -24.54 19.92 9.42
CA GLU A 149 -25.50 18.79 9.47
C GLU A 149 -25.94 18.18 8.10
N THR A 150 -25.15 18.27 7.04
CA THR A 150 -25.61 18.05 5.65
C THR A 150 -24.67 17.17 4.82
N ALA A 151 -24.36 15.96 5.27
CA ALA A 151 -23.66 15.00 4.41
C ALA A 151 -24.29 13.60 4.44
N ALA A 152 -25.59 13.52 4.14
CA ALA A 152 -26.21 12.27 3.71
C ALA A 152 -25.41 11.60 2.56
N TRP A 153 -24.74 12.41 1.72
CA TRP A 153 -23.82 11.94 0.68
C TRP A 153 -22.54 11.31 1.25
N TRP A 154 -22.01 11.79 2.38
CA TRP A 154 -20.81 11.23 3.04
C TRP A 154 -21.13 9.90 3.72
N LEU A 155 -22.25 9.83 4.45
CA LEU A 155 -22.74 8.59 5.02
C LEU A 155 -23.05 7.57 3.92
N ARG A 156 -23.73 7.96 2.84
CA ARG A 156 -23.93 7.08 1.67
C ARG A 156 -22.64 6.64 1.02
N ALA A 157 -21.70 7.55 0.75
CA ALA A 157 -20.43 7.19 0.13
C ALA A 157 -19.63 6.22 1.03
N ARG A 158 -19.69 6.42 2.35
CA ARG A 158 -19.06 5.52 3.32
C ARG A 158 -19.74 4.15 3.38
N ASP A 159 -21.06 4.11 3.45
CA ASP A 159 -21.83 2.88 3.69
C ASP A 159 -22.11 2.08 2.42
N GLU A 160 -22.27 2.73 1.27
CA GLU A 160 -22.52 2.07 -0.02
C GLU A 160 -21.22 1.84 -0.80
N ALA A 161 -20.37 2.86 -0.99
CA ALA A 161 -19.17 2.74 -1.81
C ALA A 161 -17.96 2.15 -1.07
N GLY A 162 -17.84 2.42 0.24
CA GLY A 162 -16.74 1.92 1.08
C GLY A 162 -16.62 0.38 1.08
N PRO A 163 -17.68 -0.37 1.44
CA PRO A 163 -17.66 -1.82 1.42
C PRO A 163 -17.40 -2.40 0.03
N VAL A 164 -17.97 -1.80 -1.03
CA VAL A 164 -17.78 -2.26 -2.41
C VAL A 164 -16.31 -2.15 -2.82
N LEU A 165 -15.66 -1.02 -2.55
CA LEU A 165 -14.23 -0.81 -2.83
C LEU A 165 -13.34 -1.78 -2.03
N VAL A 166 -13.67 -2.03 -0.76
CA VAL A 166 -12.96 -3.01 0.07
C VAL A 166 -13.12 -4.41 -0.49
N TRP A 167 -14.34 -4.82 -0.86
CA TRP A 167 -14.60 -6.13 -1.46
C TRP A 167 -13.87 -6.31 -2.79
N ILE A 168 -13.89 -5.30 -3.67
CA ILE A 168 -13.12 -5.31 -4.92
C ILE A 168 -11.63 -5.47 -4.62
N THR A 169 -11.09 -4.72 -3.66
CA THR A 169 -9.66 -4.77 -3.30
C THR A 169 -9.27 -6.13 -2.72
N VAL A 170 -10.09 -6.71 -1.85
CA VAL A 170 -9.88 -8.04 -1.28
C VAL A 170 -9.98 -9.11 -2.37
N ALA A 171 -11.01 -9.05 -3.21
CA ALA A 171 -11.22 -9.99 -4.31
C ALA A 171 -10.02 -9.98 -5.28
N LEU A 172 -9.57 -8.79 -5.70
CA LEU A 172 -8.38 -8.64 -6.55
C LEU A 172 -7.10 -9.09 -5.84
N THR A 173 -7.00 -8.87 -4.53
CA THR A 173 -5.87 -9.34 -3.72
C THR A 173 -5.80 -10.86 -3.68
N ILE A 174 -6.93 -11.52 -3.44
CA ILE A 174 -7.04 -12.98 -3.42
C ILE A 174 -6.80 -13.51 -4.83
N TYR A 175 -7.45 -12.95 -5.85
CA TYR A 175 -7.30 -13.38 -7.25
C TYR A 175 -5.85 -13.27 -7.73
N SER A 176 -5.19 -12.14 -7.48
CA SER A 176 -3.78 -11.98 -7.78
C SER A 176 -2.93 -12.98 -6.98
N GLY A 177 -3.33 -13.31 -5.75
CA GLY A 177 -2.62 -14.28 -4.89
C GLY A 177 -2.66 -15.67 -5.48
N LEU A 178 -3.87 -16.11 -5.82
CA LEU A 178 -4.15 -17.40 -6.44
C LEU A 178 -3.48 -17.53 -7.81
N GLY A 179 -3.53 -16.48 -8.64
CA GLY A 179 -2.86 -16.47 -9.95
C GLY A 179 -1.35 -16.68 -9.83
N LEU A 180 -0.72 -16.07 -8.82
CA LEU A 180 0.71 -16.20 -8.59
C LEU A 180 1.10 -17.57 -8.02
N THR A 181 0.30 -18.13 -7.11
CA THR A 181 0.51 -19.51 -6.62
C THR A 181 0.25 -20.55 -7.71
N TRP A 182 -0.70 -20.30 -8.61
CA TRP A 182 -1.05 -21.20 -9.70
C TRP A 182 0.04 -21.23 -10.78
N GLN A 183 0.53 -20.07 -11.19
CA GLN A 183 1.62 -19.97 -12.18
C GLN A 183 2.95 -20.49 -11.66
N ASN A 184 3.20 -20.41 -10.35
CA ASN A 184 4.48 -20.79 -9.75
C ASN A 184 4.38 -22.08 -8.92
N ARG A 185 3.35 -22.90 -9.16
CA ARG A 185 3.18 -24.20 -8.49
C ARG A 185 4.38 -25.12 -8.67
N GLU A 186 5.08 -25.00 -9.80
CA GLU A 186 6.28 -25.79 -10.12
C GLU A 186 7.53 -25.35 -9.34
N LEU A 187 7.52 -24.17 -8.71
CA LEU A 187 8.60 -23.70 -7.83
C LEU A 187 8.36 -24.04 -6.36
N ILE A 188 7.13 -24.42 -6.01
CA ILE A 188 6.68 -24.72 -4.64
C ILE A 188 6.58 -26.23 -4.41
N ALA A 189 6.44 -27.04 -5.47
CA ALA A 189 6.65 -28.48 -5.39
C ALA A 189 8.12 -28.73 -5.00
N PRO A 190 8.41 -29.37 -3.85
CA PRO A 190 9.74 -29.90 -3.60
C PRO A 190 10.01 -30.94 -4.67
N ASP A 191 11.17 -30.84 -5.33
CA ASP A 191 11.64 -31.84 -6.28
C ASP A 191 11.44 -33.25 -5.67
N GLN A 192 10.57 -34.06 -6.30
CA GLN A 192 10.51 -35.51 -6.07
C GLN A 192 11.50 -36.19 -7.01
#